data_AF-A0A7X8SNV6-F1
#
_entry.id   AF-A0A7X8SNV6-F1
#
_cell.length_a   1.000
_cell.length_b   1.000
_cell.length_c   1.000
_cell.angle_alpha   90.00
_cell.angle_beta   90.00
_cell.angle_gamma   90.00
#
_symmetry.space_group_name_H-M   'P 1'
#
loop_
_entity.id
_entity.type
_entity.pdbx_description
1 polymer ?
#
loop_
_entity_poly.entity_id
_entity_poly.type
_entity_poly.pdbx_seq_one_letter_code
_entity_poly.pdbx_strand_id
1 'polypeptide(L)'
;MKKLLNILIFSLLIINTSFASDNQYNDNKLDDKYTLDISSLKGRVFSQPNEIKAILSEYLSVREEGNMDYVYNPDNNELVMYFKDGIDKLVVTDCKVTSQLTNVYMTVNEDIKLHVVYYNDTDNILDVRVRKYFPDWERYFEVVTEENK
;
A
#
# COMPACT_ATOMS: atom_id res chain seq x y z
N MET A 1 5.11 -41.91 -59.63
CA MET A 1 5.81 -41.37 -58.44
C MET A 1 6.21 -39.92 -58.72
N LYS A 2 5.45 -38.95 -58.21
CA LYS A 2 5.81 -37.53 -58.20
C LYS A 2 5.48 -37.01 -56.80
N LYS A 3 6.50 -36.47 -56.14
CA LYS A 3 6.49 -36.08 -54.72
C LYS A 3 5.63 -34.82 -54.56
N LEU A 4 4.71 -34.86 -53.60
CA LEU A 4 3.96 -33.69 -53.11
C LEU A 4 4.95 -32.72 -52.45
N LEU A 5 5.07 -31.52 -53.02
CA LEU A 5 5.85 -30.43 -52.45
C LEU A 5 4.96 -29.70 -51.43
N ASN A 6 5.14 -30.01 -50.15
CA ASN A 6 4.52 -29.27 -49.05
C ASN A 6 5.20 -27.89 -48.95
N ILE A 7 4.49 -26.83 -49.36
CA ILE A 7 4.91 -25.45 -49.11
C ILE A 7 4.49 -25.11 -47.68
N LEU A 8 5.47 -25.11 -46.77
CA LEU A 8 5.32 -24.66 -45.40
C LEU A 8 5.35 -23.13 -45.40
N ILE A 9 4.20 -22.47 -45.26
CA ILE A 9 4.13 -21.01 -45.12
C ILE A 9 4.48 -20.66 -43.67
N PHE A 10 5.70 -20.15 -43.48
CA PHE A 10 6.16 -19.58 -42.21
C PHE A 10 5.62 -18.15 -42.10
N SER A 11 4.48 -17.96 -41.43
CA SER A 11 4.00 -16.63 -41.06
C SER A 11 4.63 -16.22 -39.73
N LEU A 12 5.70 -15.42 -39.79
CA LEU A 12 6.18 -14.64 -38.65
C LEU A 12 5.21 -13.48 -38.42
N LEU A 13 4.42 -13.55 -37.35
CA LEU A 13 3.71 -12.40 -36.79
C LEU A 13 4.56 -11.85 -35.65
N ILE A 14 5.34 -10.81 -35.95
CA ILE A 14 5.99 -9.99 -34.92
C ILE A 14 4.94 -8.98 -34.45
N ILE A 15 4.30 -9.27 -33.32
CA ILE A 15 3.45 -8.28 -32.65
C ILE A 15 4.38 -7.47 -31.74
N ASN A 16 4.81 -6.30 -32.22
CA ASN A 16 5.39 -5.28 -31.33
C ASN A 16 4.25 -4.64 -30.54
N THR A 17 3.99 -5.10 -29.32
CA THR A 17 3.27 -4.29 -28.34
C THR A 17 4.29 -3.52 -27.52
N SER A 18 4.49 -2.26 -27.90
CA SER A 18 5.11 -1.25 -27.04
C SER A 18 4.27 -1.11 -25.78
N PHE A 19 4.69 -1.69 -24.66
CA PHE A 19 4.19 -1.28 -23.36
C PHE A 19 4.92 0.00 -22.95
N ALA A 20 4.54 1.11 -23.57
CA ALA A 20 4.64 2.40 -22.92
C ALA A 20 3.43 2.49 -21.99
N SER A 21 3.57 1.94 -20.78
CA SER A 21 2.68 2.36 -19.70
C SER A 21 3.18 3.72 -19.25
N ASP A 22 2.68 4.77 -19.91
CA ASP A 22 2.58 6.08 -19.29
C ASP A 22 1.85 5.86 -17.97
N ASN A 23 2.60 5.85 -16.86
CA ASN A 23 2.01 5.98 -15.53
C ASN A 23 1.44 7.40 -15.45
N GLN A 24 0.25 7.55 -16.00
CA GLN A 24 -0.62 8.68 -15.70
C GLN A 24 -0.82 8.66 -14.19
N TYR A 25 -0.17 9.61 -13.52
CA TYR A 25 -0.54 10.03 -12.19
C TYR A 25 -2.02 10.37 -12.23
N ASN A 26 -2.86 9.43 -11.76
CA ASN A 26 -4.25 9.73 -11.48
C ASN A 26 -4.27 10.57 -10.21
N ASP A 27 -4.05 11.86 -10.40
CA ASP A 27 -4.28 12.96 -9.47
C ASP A 27 -5.80 13.20 -9.29
N ASN A 28 -6.56 12.11 -9.20
CA ASN A 28 -7.98 12.14 -8.92
C ASN A 28 -8.17 11.99 -7.42
N LYS A 29 -7.80 13.03 -6.67
CA LYS A 29 -8.41 13.30 -5.36
C LYS A 29 -9.86 13.65 -5.66
N LEU A 30 -10.69 12.60 -5.84
CA LEU A 30 -12.09 12.70 -6.17
C LEU A 30 -12.80 13.53 -5.10
N ASP A 31 -13.46 14.59 -5.57
CA ASP A 31 -14.05 15.70 -4.83
C ASP A 31 -15.36 15.33 -4.11
N ASP A 32 -15.47 14.10 -3.61
CA ASP A 32 -16.57 13.61 -2.76
C ASP A 32 -15.98 12.64 -1.73
N LYS A 33 -15.17 13.19 -0.81
CA LYS A 33 -14.56 12.41 0.29
C LYS A 33 -15.67 11.96 1.23
N TYR A 34 -16.21 10.76 1.00
CA TYR A 34 -16.83 9.94 2.02
C TYR A 34 -15.75 9.65 3.05
N THR A 35 -15.46 10.64 3.91
CA THR A 35 -14.38 10.56 4.88
C THR A 35 -14.83 9.52 5.88
N LEU A 36 -14.29 8.31 5.78
CA LEU A 36 -14.46 7.29 6.79
C LEU A 36 -14.05 7.92 8.12
N ASP A 37 -15.01 8.07 9.03
CA ASP A 37 -14.71 8.50 10.38
C ASP A 37 -13.90 7.37 11.05
N ILE A 38 -12.58 7.45 10.94
CA ILE A 38 -11.64 6.44 11.43
C ILE A 38 -11.79 6.21 12.94
N SER A 39 -12.30 7.20 13.68
CA SER A 39 -12.61 7.03 15.10
C SER A 39 -13.70 5.98 15.32
N SER A 40 -14.65 5.86 14.38
CA SER A 40 -15.70 4.83 14.36
C SER A 40 -15.17 3.42 14.03
N LEU A 41 -13.97 3.33 13.47
CA LEU A 41 -13.28 2.08 13.11
C LEU A 41 -12.37 1.57 14.24
N LYS A 42 -12.18 2.35 15.30
CA LYS A 42 -11.36 1.96 16.45
C LYS A 42 -11.78 0.61 17.03
N GLY A 43 -10.80 -0.26 17.25
CA GLY A 43 -10.97 -1.61 17.80
C GLY A 43 -11.53 -2.63 16.82
N ARG A 44 -11.88 -2.25 15.59
CA ARG A 44 -12.33 -3.19 14.56
C ARG A 44 -11.14 -3.94 13.97
N VAL A 45 -11.39 -5.20 13.63
CA VAL A 45 -10.45 -6.08 12.96
C VAL A 45 -10.96 -6.34 11.55
N PHE A 46 -10.09 -6.14 10.58
CA PHE A 46 -10.36 -6.31 9.16
C PHE A 46 -9.48 -7.44 8.63
N SER A 47 -10.08 -8.33 7.83
CA SER A 47 -9.39 -9.47 7.22
C SER A 47 -9.79 -9.67 5.75
N GLN A 48 -10.62 -8.78 5.20
CA GLN A 48 -10.96 -8.78 3.79
C GLN A 48 -9.98 -7.88 3.04
N PRO A 49 -9.21 -8.38 2.05
CA PRO A 49 -8.16 -7.60 1.39
C PRO A 49 -8.63 -6.27 0.83
N ASN A 50 -9.82 -6.23 0.21
CA ASN A 50 -10.37 -4.99 -0.36
C ASN A 50 -10.70 -3.95 0.71
N GLU A 51 -11.19 -4.39 1.87
CA GLU A 51 -11.51 -3.50 2.99
C GLU A 51 -10.25 -2.96 3.66
N ILE A 52 -9.24 -3.82 3.85
CA ILE A 52 -7.93 -3.43 4.38
C ILE A 52 -7.29 -2.36 3.49
N LYS A 53 -7.26 -2.59 2.16
CA LYS A 53 -6.72 -1.64 1.20
C LYS A 53 -7.49 -0.34 1.18
N ALA A 54 -8.82 -0.38 1.23
CA ALA A 54 -9.63 0.84 1.28
C ALA A 54 -9.26 1.69 2.50
N ILE A 55 -9.14 1.09 3.69
CA ILE A 55 -8.78 1.80 4.92
C ILE A 55 -7.36 2.34 4.86
N LEU A 56 -6.39 1.54 4.41
CA LEU A 56 -5.00 1.98 4.29
C LEU A 56 -4.86 3.12 3.27
N SER A 57 -5.61 3.07 2.16
CA SER A 57 -5.56 4.05 1.06
C SER A 57 -6.06 5.44 1.45
N GLU A 58 -6.77 5.58 2.58
CA GLU A 58 -7.09 6.89 3.16
C GLU A 58 -5.84 7.64 3.65
N TYR A 59 -4.75 6.92 3.93
CA TYR A 59 -3.55 7.47 4.57
C TYR A 59 -2.26 7.17 3.81
N LEU A 60 -2.16 6.03 3.14
CA LEU A 60 -0.93 5.54 2.51
C LEU A 60 -1.27 4.87 1.18
N SER A 61 -0.37 4.98 0.20
CA SER A 61 -0.55 4.28 -1.07
C SER A 61 -0.12 2.82 -0.92
N VAL A 62 -0.99 1.87 -1.29
CA VAL A 62 -0.69 0.44 -1.33
C VAL A 62 -0.54 0.01 -2.79
N ARG A 63 0.59 -0.63 -3.13
CA ARG A 63 0.84 -1.20 -4.46
C ARG A 63 1.16 -2.69 -4.33
N GLU A 64 0.56 -3.50 -5.19
CA GLU A 64 0.74 -4.95 -5.18
C GLU A 64 1.68 -5.39 -6.30
N GLU A 65 2.58 -6.32 -5.99
CA GLU A 65 3.42 -7.01 -6.97
C GLU A 65 3.44 -8.52 -6.65
N GLY A 66 2.62 -9.28 -7.37
CA GLY A 66 2.43 -10.70 -7.08
C GLY A 66 1.76 -10.88 -5.71
N ASN A 67 2.49 -11.47 -4.75
CA ASN A 67 2.01 -11.66 -3.38
C ASN A 67 2.53 -10.58 -2.42
N MET A 68 3.33 -9.63 -2.92
CA MET A 68 3.95 -8.60 -2.08
C MET A 68 3.11 -7.32 -2.11
N ASP A 69 2.95 -6.70 -0.94
CA ASP A 69 2.35 -5.38 -0.82
C ASP A 69 3.42 -4.37 -0.43
N TYR A 70 3.50 -3.28 -1.17
CA TYR A 70 4.35 -2.14 -0.87
C TYR A 70 3.50 -0.97 -0.42
N VAL A 71 3.85 -0.39 0.73
CA VAL A 71 3.17 0.75 1.31
C VAL A 71 4.07 1.97 1.18
N TYR A 72 3.54 3.04 0.62
CA TYR A 72 4.25 4.28 0.36
C TYR A 72 3.55 5.47 1.03
N ASN A 73 4.34 6.48 1.38
CA ASN A 73 3.81 7.81 1.64
C ASN A 73 3.43 8.46 0.29
N PRO A 74 2.15 8.78 0.04
CA PRO A 74 1.70 9.37 -1.22
C PRO A 74 2.22 10.80 -1.45
N ASP A 75 2.57 11.54 -0.40
CA ASP A 75 2.99 12.95 -0.52
C ASP A 75 4.40 13.08 -1.07
N ASN A 76 5.27 12.10 -0.82
CA ASN A 76 6.68 12.12 -1.22
C ASN A 76 7.16 10.85 -1.96
N ASN A 77 6.28 9.85 -2.17
CA ASN A 77 6.56 8.56 -2.78
C ASN A 77 7.62 7.70 -2.05
N GLU A 78 7.95 7.99 -0.79
CA GLU A 78 8.88 7.19 0.00
C GLU A 78 8.26 5.85 0.41
N LEU A 79 9.07 4.78 0.36
CA LEU A 79 8.66 3.45 0.81
C LEU A 79 8.59 3.43 2.34
N VAL A 80 7.39 3.20 2.87
CA VAL A 80 7.12 3.08 4.31
C VAL A 80 7.41 1.66 4.79
N MET A 81 6.92 0.64 4.06
CA MET A 81 7.12 -0.77 4.38
C MET A 81 6.78 -1.65 3.19
N TYR A 82 7.35 -2.86 3.13
CA TYR A 82 6.84 -3.92 2.25
C TYR A 82 6.47 -5.17 3.07
N PHE A 83 5.44 -5.87 2.62
CA PHE A 83 4.91 -7.10 3.20
C PHE A 83 5.12 -8.21 2.20
N LYS A 84 6.03 -9.13 2.49
CA LYS A 84 6.43 -10.20 1.57
C LYS A 84 5.26 -11.13 1.19
N ASP A 85 4.38 -11.37 2.14
CA ASP A 85 3.23 -12.27 2.00
C ASP A 85 1.91 -11.50 1.91
N GLY A 86 2.00 -10.19 1.64
CA GLY A 86 0.86 -9.28 1.55
C GLY A 86 0.30 -8.89 2.91
N ILE A 87 -0.76 -8.09 2.89
CA ILE A 87 -1.47 -7.63 4.08
C ILE A 87 -2.76 -8.44 4.22
N ASP A 88 -2.85 -9.23 5.29
CA ASP A 88 -3.97 -10.13 5.55
C ASP A 88 -4.88 -9.67 6.69
N LYS A 89 -4.36 -8.80 7.57
CA LYS A 89 -5.06 -8.33 8.75
C LYS A 89 -4.71 -6.89 9.08
N LEU A 90 -5.73 -6.09 9.37
CA LEU A 90 -5.60 -4.73 9.83
C LEU A 90 -6.47 -4.51 11.08
N VAL A 91 -5.92 -3.83 12.08
CA VAL A 91 -6.66 -3.37 13.25
C VAL A 91 -6.40 -1.88 13.43
N VAL A 92 -7.46 -1.06 13.39
CA VAL A 92 -7.37 0.36 13.78
C VAL A 92 -7.37 0.39 15.30
N THR A 93 -6.20 0.53 15.90
CA THR A 93 -6.03 0.43 17.36
C THR A 93 -6.49 1.68 18.09
N ASP A 94 -6.22 2.86 17.52
CA ASP A 94 -6.63 4.13 18.10
C ASP A 94 -6.63 5.25 17.05
N CYS A 95 -7.40 6.30 17.31
CA CYS A 95 -7.35 7.56 16.57
C CYS A 95 -7.42 8.71 17.56
N LYS A 96 -6.49 9.65 17.46
CA LYS A 96 -6.44 10.85 18.30
C LYS A 96 -6.43 12.10 17.45
N VAL A 97 -7.52 12.86 17.56
CA VAL A 97 -7.68 14.15 16.88
C VAL A 97 -7.32 15.26 17.86
N THR A 98 -6.40 16.13 17.46
CA THR A 98 -6.05 17.38 18.16
C THR A 98 -6.56 18.57 17.35
N SER A 99 -6.28 19.80 17.78
CA SER A 99 -6.70 20.99 17.02
C SER A 99 -6.04 21.10 15.64
N GLN A 100 -4.83 20.56 15.45
CA GLN A 100 -4.06 20.71 14.21
C GLN A 100 -3.77 19.38 13.51
N LEU A 101 -3.65 18.30 14.29
CA LEU A 101 -3.16 17.01 13.80
C LEU A 101 -4.12 15.88 14.16
N THR A 102 -4.20 14.89 13.27
CA THR A 102 -4.80 13.59 13.56
C THR A 102 -3.73 12.51 13.57
N ASN A 103 -3.79 11.64 14.58
CA ASN A 103 -2.89 10.51 14.76
C ASN A 103 -3.69 9.23 14.61
N VAL A 104 -3.32 8.40 13.63
CA VAL A 104 -3.95 7.11 13.37
C VAL A 104 -2.98 6.01 13.71
N TYR A 105 -3.41 5.07 14.55
CA TYR A 105 -2.61 3.95 15.01
C TYR A 105 -3.21 2.64 14.51
N MET A 106 -2.44 1.88 13.76
CA MET A 106 -2.86 0.63 13.16
C MET A 106 -1.92 -0.51 13.56
N THR A 107 -2.45 -1.72 13.65
CA THR A 107 -1.68 -2.96 13.68
C THR A 107 -1.95 -3.73 12.39
N VAL A 108 -0.89 -4.10 11.68
CA VAL A 108 -0.92 -4.82 10.40
C VAL A 108 -0.29 -6.20 10.63
N ASN A 109 -0.93 -7.27 10.15
CA ASN A 109 -0.48 -8.66 10.25
C ASN A 109 -0.04 -9.10 11.67
N GLU A 110 -0.62 -8.47 12.71
CA GLU A 110 -0.36 -8.69 14.15
C GLU A 110 0.99 -8.19 14.69
N ASP A 111 2.05 -8.22 13.90
CA ASP A 111 3.42 -7.90 14.34
C ASP A 111 3.88 -6.49 13.95
N ILE A 112 3.20 -5.81 13.03
CA ILE A 112 3.55 -4.47 12.59
C ILE A 112 2.64 -3.42 13.23
N LYS A 113 3.24 -2.43 13.89
CA LYS A 113 2.57 -1.19 14.31
C LYS A 113 2.89 -0.08 13.33
N LEU A 114 1.85 0.53 12.79
CA LEU A 114 1.90 1.64 11.87
C LEU A 114 1.24 2.86 12.51
N HIS A 115 1.95 3.97 12.56
CA HIS A 115 1.48 5.25 13.11
C HIS A 115 1.61 6.33 12.04
N VAL A 116 0.48 6.90 11.62
CA VAL A 116 0.42 7.99 10.65
C VAL A 116 -0.03 9.26 11.36
N VAL A 117 0.66 10.37 11.10
CA VAL A 117 0.30 11.71 11.56
C VAL A 117 0.07 12.59 10.36
N TYR A 118 -1.08 13.26 10.31
CA TYR A 118 -1.39 14.21 9.24
C TYR A 118 -2.05 15.48 9.78
N TYR A 119 -1.95 16.55 9.00
CA TYR A 119 -2.58 17.84 9.28
C TYR A 119 -4.08 17.79 8.97
N ASN A 120 -4.91 18.26 9.90
CA ASN A 120 -6.36 18.21 9.77
C ASN A 120 -6.92 19.07 8.63
N ASP A 121 -6.20 20.12 8.22
CA ASP A 121 -6.64 21.12 7.24
C ASP A 121 -6.27 20.76 5.80
N THR A 122 -5.17 20.05 5.61
CA THR A 122 -4.58 19.74 4.30
C THR A 122 -4.60 18.25 3.98
N ASP A 123 -4.81 17.39 4.99
CA ASP A 123 -4.57 15.95 4.95
C ASP A 123 -3.11 15.56 4.66
N ASN A 124 -2.17 16.52 4.62
CA ASN A 124 -0.77 16.24 4.36
C ASN A 124 -0.17 15.43 5.52
N ILE A 125 0.57 14.40 5.18
CA ILE A 125 1.26 13.51 6.10
C ILE A 125 2.49 14.24 6.65
N LEU A 126 2.48 14.43 7.96
CA LEU A 126 3.60 14.98 8.70
C LEU A 126 4.65 13.91 9.01
N ASP A 127 4.21 12.71 9.36
CA ASP A 127 5.10 11.64 9.82
C ASP A 127 4.45 10.27 9.67
N VAL A 128 5.27 9.27 9.35
CA VAL A 128 4.88 7.85 9.30
C VAL A 128 5.92 7.03 10.04
N ARG A 129 5.49 6.32 11.08
CA ARG A 129 6.36 5.48 11.90
C ARG A 129 5.93 4.04 11.83
N VAL A 130 6.90 3.17 11.59
CA VAL A 130 6.71 1.72 11.52
C VAL A 130 7.50 1.05 12.62
N ARG A 131 6.86 0.13 13.34
CA ARG A 131 7.54 -0.71 14.33
C ARG A 131 7.16 -2.16 14.16
N LYS A 132 8.13 -3.06 14.20
CA LYS A 132 7.92 -4.51 14.13
C LYS A 132 8.14 -5.15 15.49
N TYR A 133 7.27 -6.07 15.87
CA TYR A 133 7.44 -6.94 17.03
C TYR A 133 8.46 -8.04 16.72
N PHE A 134 9.36 -8.28 17.65
CA PHE A 134 10.33 -9.35 17.55
C PHE A 134 10.16 -10.27 18.76
N PRO A 135 9.69 -11.52 18.56
CA PRO A 135 9.45 -12.47 19.64
C PRO A 135 10.68 -12.73 20.51
N ASP A 136 11.88 -12.79 19.91
CA ASP A 136 13.14 -13.06 20.62
C ASP A 136 13.49 -12.00 21.68
N TRP A 137 12.95 -10.79 21.54
CA TRP A 137 13.17 -9.66 22.46
C TRP A 137 11.88 -9.20 23.15
N GLU A 138 10.75 -9.87 22.88
CA GLU A 138 9.40 -9.52 23.35
C GLU A 138 9.08 -8.02 23.23
N ARG A 139 9.57 -7.38 22.16
CA ARG A 139 9.53 -5.92 22.02
C ARG A 139 9.37 -5.46 20.58
N TYR A 140 8.80 -4.27 20.43
CA TYR A 140 8.72 -3.55 19.16
C TYR A 140 9.97 -2.69 18.92
N PHE A 141 10.52 -2.78 17.72
CA PHE A 141 11.62 -1.94 17.23
C PHE A 141 11.18 -1.15 16.01
N GLU A 142 11.73 0.05 15.86
CA GLU A 142 11.51 0.87 14.68
C GLU A 142 12.09 0.19 13.44
N VAL A 143 11.32 0.20 12.36
CA VAL A 143 11.75 -0.30 11.06
C VAL A 143 12.15 0.91 10.24
N VAL A 144 13.43 0.97 9.87
CA VAL A 144 13.97 1.99 8.98
C VAL A 144 14.06 1.36 7.60
N THR A 145 13.30 1.89 6.64
CA THR A 145 13.30 1.44 5.23
C THR A 145 14.34 2.15 4.38
N GLU A 146 14.99 3.19 4.90
CA GLU A 146 16.12 3.84 4.25
C GLU A 146 17.43 3.06 4.49
N GLU A 147 18.05 2.61 3.40
CA GLU A 147 19.50 2.45 3.40
C GLU A 147 20.12 3.84 3.47
N ASN A 148 20.71 4.21 4.60
CA ASN A 148 21.68 5.32 4.63
C ASN A 148 22.75 5.03 3.57
N LYS A 149 22.71 5.75 2.45
CA LYS A 149 23.80 5.80 1.47
C LYS A 149 24.80 6.87 1.82
#